data_AF-A0A4Q7XJ21-F1
#
_entry.id   AF-A0A4Q7XJ21-F1
#
_cell.length_a   1.000
_cell.length_b   1.000
_cell.length_c   1.000
_cell.angle_alpha   90.00
_cell.angle_beta   90.00
_cell.angle_gamma   90.00
#
_symmetry.space_group_name_H-M   'P 1'
#
loop_
_entity.id
_entity.type
_entity.pdbx_description
1 polymer ?
#
loop_
_entity_poly.entity_id
_entity_poly.type
_entity_poly.pdbx_seq_one_letter_code
_entity_poly.pdbx_strand_id
1 'polypeptide(L)'
;MIVMTSTFLSRRALVGAALTATLLTAAATPAATAATPSPAASPASTTLPPLDTAALRAAISDLDHPQATAARLLVSGKAGHWYGTAGVADRRTHAPVRRDDTFRAGSITKVFVATAVLQLSAEGRLDLDKPVQDYLPGLLPEGYAPIKVSQLLDHTSGLPDEHIPDSQRTDTPEQILEHRYDGPLQRGPSDGNGQRRAPVG
;
A
#
# COMPACT_ATOMS: atom_id res chain seq x y z
N MET A 1 10.56 17.49 -35.59
CA MET A 1 9.78 16.29 -35.94
C MET A 1 10.67 15.09 -35.69
N ILE A 2 10.56 14.48 -34.50
CA ILE A 2 11.39 13.34 -34.08
C ILE A 2 10.44 12.28 -33.55
N VAL A 3 10.35 11.19 -34.29
CA VAL A 3 9.48 10.04 -34.03
C VAL A 3 10.16 9.13 -33.02
N MET A 4 9.42 8.80 -31.96
CA MET A 4 9.83 7.92 -30.87
C MET A 4 9.42 6.48 -31.23
N THR A 5 10.35 5.67 -31.70
CA THR A 5 10.13 4.22 -31.94
C THR A 5 10.66 3.43 -30.75
N SER A 6 9.73 2.81 -30.02
CA SER A 6 9.97 1.87 -28.92
C SER A 6 10.12 0.46 -29.48
N THR A 7 11.25 -0.19 -29.22
CA THR A 7 11.50 -1.58 -29.64
C THR A 7 11.44 -2.50 -28.43
N PHE A 8 10.40 -3.32 -28.34
CA PHE A 8 10.29 -4.38 -27.35
C PHE A 8 11.26 -5.53 -27.70
N LEU A 9 12.18 -5.85 -26.80
CA LEU A 9 13.08 -7.01 -26.90
C LEU A 9 12.35 -8.28 -26.45
N SER A 10 11.98 -9.12 -27.42
CA SER A 10 11.53 -10.49 -27.20
C SER A 10 12.72 -11.40 -26.88
N ARG A 11 12.78 -11.93 -25.66
CA ARG A 11 13.72 -13.00 -25.26
C ARG A 11 13.25 -14.34 -25.84
N ARG A 12 13.92 -14.82 -26.89
CA ARG A 12 13.86 -16.23 -27.29
C ARG A 12 15.26 -16.83 -27.37
N ALA A 13 15.41 -17.89 -26.59
CA ALA A 13 16.34 -19.01 -26.61
C ALA A 13 17.57 -18.96 -27.54
N LEU A 14 18.74 -19.21 -26.95
CA LEU A 14 19.84 -19.89 -27.61
C LEU A 14 20.37 -21.00 -26.69
N VAL A 15 20.12 -22.23 -27.13
CA VAL A 15 20.73 -23.47 -26.65
C VAL A 15 22.14 -23.55 -27.25
N GLY A 16 23.15 -23.78 -26.41
CA GLY A 16 24.54 -24.03 -26.82
C GLY A 16 24.98 -25.43 -26.43
N ALA A 17 25.35 -26.22 -27.43
CA ALA A 17 25.83 -27.60 -27.37
C ALA A 17 27.22 -27.71 -26.70
N ALA A 18 27.41 -28.66 -25.78
CA ALA A 18 28.17 -29.91 -25.91
C ALA A 18 29.68 -29.76 -26.24
N LEU A 19 30.54 -30.14 -25.28
CA LEU A 19 31.87 -30.69 -25.52
C LEU A 19 32.13 -31.86 -24.55
N THR A 20 32.41 -33.01 -25.13
CA THR A 20 32.70 -34.30 -24.50
C THR A 20 34.18 -34.45 -24.18
N ALA A 21 34.50 -34.97 -22.99
CA ALA A 21 35.77 -35.64 -22.72
C ALA A 21 35.53 -36.83 -21.77
N THR A 22 35.68 -38.03 -22.31
CA THR A 22 35.59 -39.33 -21.64
C THR A 22 36.90 -39.68 -20.93
N LEU A 23 36.83 -40.02 -19.64
CA LEU A 23 37.82 -40.86 -18.97
C LEU A 23 37.11 -41.84 -18.02
N LEU A 24 37.57 -43.08 -18.10
CA LEU A 24 36.92 -44.30 -17.63
C LEU A 24 37.44 -44.68 -16.24
N THR A 25 36.60 -44.64 -15.20
CA THR A 25 36.87 -45.31 -13.92
C THR A 25 35.57 -45.88 -13.35
N ALA A 26 35.57 -47.20 -13.17
CA ALA A 26 34.46 -47.99 -12.66
C ALA A 26 34.30 -47.82 -11.14
N ALA A 27 33.11 -47.40 -10.69
CA ALA A 27 32.62 -47.63 -9.33
C ALA A 27 31.08 -47.45 -9.30
N ALA A 28 30.39 -48.48 -8.84
CA ALA A 28 28.95 -48.64 -8.55
C ALA A 28 28.02 -47.42 -8.79
N THR A 29 27.19 -47.50 -9.84
CA THR A 29 26.02 -46.62 -10.01
C THR A 29 24.85 -47.12 -9.16
N PRO A 30 24.35 -46.36 -8.17
CA PRO A 30 22.98 -46.56 -7.71
C PRO A 30 22.05 -46.18 -8.87
N ALA A 31 21.06 -47.03 -9.15
CA ALA A 31 20.03 -46.75 -10.13
C ALA A 31 19.31 -45.44 -9.75
N ALA A 32 19.67 -44.34 -10.39
CA ALA A 32 18.96 -43.09 -10.30
C ALA A 32 17.66 -43.27 -11.08
N THR A 33 16.56 -43.49 -10.37
CA THR A 33 15.21 -43.42 -10.89
C THR A 33 15.04 -42.02 -11.48
N ALA A 34 15.06 -41.91 -12.81
CA ALA A 34 14.74 -40.68 -13.51
C ALA A 34 13.28 -40.34 -13.16
N ALA A 35 13.09 -39.41 -12.23
CA ALA A 35 11.78 -38.84 -11.95
C ALA A 35 11.33 -38.10 -13.20
N THR A 36 10.33 -38.65 -13.89
CA THR A 36 9.62 -37.97 -14.96
C THR A 36 9.18 -36.60 -14.42
N PRO A 37 9.54 -35.47 -15.04
CA PRO A 37 9.04 -34.18 -14.61
C PRO A 37 7.52 -34.21 -14.75
N SER A 38 6.82 -34.21 -13.62
CA SER A 38 5.38 -34.07 -13.59
C SER A 38 5.03 -32.78 -14.33
N PRO A 39 4.13 -32.81 -15.34
CA PRO A 39 3.73 -31.59 -16.01
C PRO A 39 3.20 -30.63 -14.95
N ALA A 40 3.88 -29.50 -14.77
CA ALA A 40 3.42 -28.44 -13.89
C ALA A 40 1.98 -28.13 -14.28
N ALA A 41 1.04 -28.44 -13.38
CA ALA A 41 -0.36 -28.18 -13.59
C ALA A 41 -0.50 -26.71 -13.97
N SER A 42 -1.00 -26.44 -15.18
CA SER A 42 -1.35 -25.06 -15.56
C SER A 42 -2.31 -24.55 -14.50
N PRO A 43 -2.09 -23.35 -13.92
CA PRO A 43 -3.00 -22.82 -12.92
C PRO A 43 -4.40 -22.81 -13.52
N ALA A 44 -5.31 -23.57 -12.91
CA ALA A 44 -6.70 -23.59 -13.33
C ALA A 44 -7.18 -22.14 -13.37
N SER A 45 -7.63 -21.69 -14.54
CA SER A 45 -8.18 -20.35 -14.69
C SER A 45 -9.53 -20.33 -13.99
N THR A 46 -9.52 -20.06 -12.69
CA THR A 46 -10.75 -19.86 -11.93
C THR A 46 -11.44 -18.63 -12.53
N THR A 47 -12.54 -18.88 -13.23
CA THR A 47 -13.40 -17.82 -13.74
C THR A 47 -14.08 -17.16 -12.55
N LEU A 48 -13.96 -15.84 -12.42
CA LEU A 48 -14.64 -15.12 -11.35
C LEU A 48 -16.16 -15.16 -11.60
N PRO A 49 -16.99 -15.27 -10.54
CA PRO A 49 -18.42 -15.14 -10.68
C PRO A 49 -18.79 -13.74 -11.21
N PRO A 50 -19.93 -13.60 -11.93
CA PRO A 50 -20.42 -12.30 -12.36
C PRO A 50 -20.75 -11.42 -11.16
N LEU A 51 -20.72 -10.10 -11.36
CA LEU A 51 -21.07 -9.13 -10.31
C LEU A 51 -22.54 -9.26 -9.91
N ASP A 52 -22.80 -9.39 -8.61
CA ASP A 52 -24.14 -9.26 -8.05
C ASP A 52 -24.50 -7.77 -7.90
N THR A 53 -25.07 -7.22 -8.97
CA THR A 53 -25.45 -5.80 -9.00
C THR A 53 -26.55 -5.43 -8.00
N ALA A 54 -27.35 -6.39 -7.56
CA ALA A 54 -28.39 -6.17 -6.56
C ALA A 54 -27.75 -6.03 -5.18
N ALA A 55 -26.82 -6.93 -4.83
CA ALA A 55 -26.03 -6.82 -3.61
C ALA A 55 -25.18 -5.54 -3.57
N LEU A 56 -24.52 -5.18 -4.68
CA LEU A 56 -23.76 -3.93 -4.78
C LEU A 56 -24.64 -2.68 -4.56
N ARG A 57 -25.86 -2.68 -5.10
CA ARG A 57 -26.83 -1.60 -4.87
C ARG A 57 -27.30 -1.55 -3.42
N ALA A 58 -27.58 -2.72 -2.82
CA ALA A 58 -27.99 -2.80 -1.42
C ALA A 58 -26.89 -2.26 -0.49
N ALA A 59 -25.63 -2.64 -0.75
CA ALA A 59 -24.48 -2.23 0.06
C ALA A 59 -24.26 -0.71 0.11
N ILE A 60 -24.63 0.04 -0.93
CA ILE A 60 -24.48 1.50 -0.96
C ILE A 60 -25.78 2.25 -0.60
N SER A 61 -26.90 1.55 -0.49
CA SER A 61 -28.20 2.17 -0.16
C SER A 61 -28.40 2.39 1.33
N ASP A 62 -27.73 1.62 2.20
CA ASP A 62 -27.72 1.86 3.64
C ASP A 62 -26.78 3.03 3.95
N LEU A 63 -27.38 4.20 4.12
CA LEU A 63 -26.69 5.43 4.47
C LEU A 63 -26.84 5.79 5.95
N ASP A 64 -27.44 4.91 6.76
CA ASP A 64 -27.60 5.13 8.20
C ASP A 64 -26.47 4.46 8.99
N HIS A 65 -25.80 3.46 8.42
CA HIS A 65 -24.76 2.67 9.09
C HIS A 65 -23.50 2.47 8.20
N PRO A 66 -22.54 3.40 8.21
CA PRO A 66 -22.49 4.64 8.97
C PRO A 66 -23.37 5.74 8.37
N GLN A 67 -23.77 6.71 9.21
CA GLN A 67 -24.47 7.91 8.71
C GLN A 67 -23.65 8.61 7.63
N ALA A 68 -24.19 8.66 6.42
CA ALA A 68 -23.62 9.31 5.26
C ALA A 68 -24.72 10.04 4.48
N THR A 69 -24.37 11.12 3.77
CA THR A 69 -25.32 11.80 2.88
C THR A 69 -25.40 11.14 1.51
N ALA A 70 -24.33 10.45 1.12
CA ALA A 70 -24.10 9.94 -0.20
C ALA A 70 -23.12 8.77 -0.17
N ALA A 71 -23.28 7.85 -1.12
CA ALA A 71 -22.29 6.82 -1.41
C ALA A 71 -22.09 6.71 -2.92
N ARG A 72 -20.86 6.34 -3.33
CA ARG A 72 -20.56 5.91 -4.70
C ARG A 72 -19.69 4.68 -4.69
N LEU A 73 -19.96 3.77 -5.62
CA LEU A 73 -19.18 2.56 -5.78
C LEU A 73 -18.93 2.29 -7.26
N LEU A 74 -17.67 2.04 -7.58
CA LEU A 74 -17.20 1.61 -8.89
C LEU A 74 -16.49 0.27 -8.69
N VAL A 75 -16.97 -0.76 -9.38
CA VAL A 75 -16.33 -2.07 -9.46
C VAL A 75 -15.85 -2.25 -10.89
N SER A 76 -14.59 -2.62 -11.08
CA SER A 76 -14.00 -2.88 -12.39
C SER A 76 -12.94 -3.96 -12.27
N GLY A 77 -12.94 -4.93 -13.19
CA GLY A 77 -11.94 -6.00 -13.24
C GLY A 77 -12.41 -7.18 -14.09
N LYS A 78 -11.78 -8.33 -13.88
CA LYS A 78 -12.08 -9.57 -14.64
C LYS A 78 -13.53 -10.06 -14.47
N ALA A 79 -14.18 -9.72 -13.35
CA ALA A 79 -15.57 -10.08 -13.06
C ALA A 79 -16.59 -9.15 -13.75
N GLY A 80 -16.14 -8.05 -14.36
CA GLY A 80 -16.98 -7.07 -15.05
C GLY A 80 -16.83 -5.66 -14.53
N HIS A 81 -17.77 -4.80 -14.92
CA HIS A 81 -17.82 -3.39 -14.55
C HIS A 81 -19.21 -3.02 -14.03
N TRP A 82 -19.27 -2.32 -12.90
CA TRP A 82 -20.51 -1.79 -12.34
C TRP A 82 -20.25 -0.45 -11.65
N TYR A 83 -21.22 0.45 -11.75
CA TYR A 83 -21.20 1.75 -11.11
C TYR A 83 -22.56 2.05 -10.48
N GLY A 84 -22.55 2.59 -9.26
CA GLY A 84 -23.75 3.00 -8.56
C GLY A 84 -23.51 4.17 -7.62
N THR A 85 -24.59 4.87 -7.31
CA THR A 85 -24.66 5.97 -6.35
C THR A 85 -25.87 5.80 -5.44
N ALA A 86 -25.80 6.37 -4.25
CA ALA A 86 -26.94 6.55 -3.35
C ALA A 86 -26.85 7.92 -2.68
N GLY A 87 -28.01 8.43 -2.23
CA GLY A 87 -28.09 9.69 -1.49
C GLY A 87 -27.92 10.95 -2.35
N VAL A 88 -27.52 12.04 -1.71
CA VAL A 88 -27.42 13.39 -2.30
C VAL A 88 -26.04 14.01 -2.03
N ALA A 89 -25.51 14.70 -3.02
CA ALA A 89 -24.27 15.47 -2.90
C ALA A 89 -24.46 16.76 -2.09
N ASP A 90 -25.67 17.33 -2.11
CA ASP A 90 -26.03 18.54 -1.37
C ASP A 90 -27.37 18.34 -0.65
N ARG A 91 -27.35 18.41 0.68
CA ARG A 91 -28.53 18.21 1.54
C ARG A 91 -29.54 19.36 1.45
N ARG A 92 -29.12 20.55 1.06
CA ARG A 92 -29.99 21.75 0.94
C ARG A 92 -30.71 21.76 -0.39
N THR A 93 -29.99 21.48 -1.48
CA THR A 93 -30.58 21.46 -2.83
C THR A 93 -31.14 20.11 -3.23
N HIS A 94 -30.85 19.06 -2.44
CA HIS A 94 -31.12 17.66 -2.78
C HIS A 94 -30.51 17.24 -4.11
N ALA A 95 -29.40 17.88 -4.52
CA ALA A 95 -28.72 17.54 -5.76
C ALA A 95 -28.22 16.08 -5.70
N PRO A 96 -28.49 15.26 -6.72
CA PRO A 96 -28.02 13.88 -6.75
C PRO A 96 -26.49 13.84 -6.90
N VAL A 97 -25.91 12.75 -6.43
CA VAL A 97 -24.48 12.50 -6.62
C VAL A 97 -24.20 12.21 -8.10
N ARG A 98 -23.22 12.90 -8.66
CA ARG A 98 -22.79 12.72 -10.05
C ARG A 98 -21.58 11.79 -10.14
N ARG A 99 -21.34 11.26 -11.34
CA ARG A 99 -20.19 10.37 -11.63
C ARG A 99 -18.85 11.08 -11.53
N ASP A 100 -18.82 12.35 -11.86
CA ASP A 100 -17.65 13.21 -11.92
C ASP A 100 -17.43 14.00 -10.62
N ASP A 101 -18.31 13.89 -9.62
CA ASP A 101 -18.11 14.51 -8.31
C ASP A 101 -16.82 14.02 -7.65
N THR A 102 -16.17 14.89 -6.89
CA THR A 102 -14.95 14.59 -6.14
C THR A 102 -15.24 14.40 -4.65
N PHE A 103 -14.54 13.45 -4.03
CA PHE A 103 -14.56 13.25 -2.59
C PHE A 103 -13.17 13.52 -2.01
N ARG A 104 -13.12 13.99 -0.77
CA ARG A 104 -11.86 14.06 -0.04
C ARG A 104 -11.39 12.63 0.22
N ALA A 105 -10.20 12.28 -0.28
CA ALA A 105 -9.65 10.93 -0.17
C ALA A 105 -9.29 10.53 1.28
N GLY A 106 -9.15 11.51 2.18
CA GLY A 106 -8.82 11.26 3.58
C GLY A 106 -7.51 10.46 3.72
N SER A 107 -7.52 9.45 4.59
CA SER A 107 -6.34 8.61 4.85
C SER A 107 -5.87 7.76 3.67
N ILE A 108 -6.63 7.66 2.57
CA ILE A 108 -6.14 7.03 1.32
C ILE A 108 -4.87 7.77 0.82
N THR A 109 -4.75 9.06 1.10
CA THR A 109 -3.55 9.87 0.81
C THR A 109 -2.25 9.23 1.34
N LYS A 110 -2.30 8.50 2.47
CA LYS A 110 -1.11 7.84 3.06
C LYS A 110 -0.49 6.81 2.12
N VAL A 111 -1.28 6.14 1.28
CA VAL A 111 -0.76 5.18 0.28
C VAL A 111 0.10 5.89 -0.77
N PHE A 112 -0.30 7.08 -1.19
CA PHE A 112 0.46 7.89 -2.15
C PHE A 112 1.77 8.38 -1.52
N VAL A 113 1.72 8.86 -0.28
CA VAL A 113 2.92 9.28 0.47
C VAL A 113 3.86 8.10 0.69
N ALA A 114 3.36 6.96 1.14
CA ALA A 114 4.16 5.74 1.31
C ALA A 114 4.81 5.30 -0.01
N THR A 115 4.08 5.37 -1.13
CA THR A 115 4.63 5.05 -2.46
C THR A 115 5.80 5.96 -2.80
N ALA A 116 5.68 7.28 -2.59
CA ALA A 116 6.77 8.22 -2.84
C ALA A 116 7.99 7.95 -1.95
N VAL A 117 7.79 7.64 -0.67
CA VAL A 117 8.88 7.27 0.26
C VAL A 117 9.58 5.98 -0.18
N LEU A 118 8.82 4.97 -0.58
CA LEU A 118 9.37 3.70 -1.09
C LEU A 118 10.11 3.88 -2.41
N GLN A 119 9.65 4.78 -3.29
CA GLN A 119 10.38 5.15 -4.52
C GLN A 119 11.71 5.82 -4.20
N LEU A 120 11.73 6.80 -3.28
CA LEU A 120 12.97 7.43 -2.83
C LEU A 120 13.94 6.40 -2.23
N SER A 121 13.41 5.38 -1.54
CA SER A 121 14.24 4.30 -1.02
C SER A 121 14.81 3.39 -2.10
N ALA A 122 14.00 3.02 -3.09
CA ALA A 122 14.46 2.27 -4.25
C ALA A 122 15.53 3.04 -5.06
N GLU A 123 15.45 4.38 -5.08
CA GLU A 123 16.44 5.27 -5.68
C GLU A 123 17.72 5.44 -4.83
N GLY A 124 17.79 4.84 -3.64
CA GLY A 124 18.92 4.98 -2.71
C GLY A 124 19.03 6.37 -2.08
N ARG A 125 17.98 7.20 -2.18
CA ARG A 125 17.93 8.57 -1.64
C ARG A 125 17.40 8.63 -0.21
N LEU A 126 16.77 7.54 0.23
CA LEU A 126 16.24 7.37 1.58
C LEU A 126 16.45 5.92 2.04
N ASP A 127 16.89 5.75 3.27
CA ASP A 127 17.03 4.46 3.95
C ASP A 127 15.90 4.31 4.96
N LEU A 128 15.06 3.27 4.79
CA LEU A 128 13.92 2.98 5.65
C LEU A 128 14.33 2.64 7.08
N ASP A 129 15.55 2.15 7.27
CA ASP A 129 16.08 1.73 8.56
C ASP A 129 16.80 2.84 9.32
N LYS A 130 17.03 3.99 8.68
CA LYS A 130 17.62 5.15 9.34
C LYS A 130 16.58 5.97 10.10
N PRO A 131 17.01 6.64 11.18
CA PRO A 131 16.18 7.61 11.89
C PRO A 131 15.66 8.73 10.96
N VAL A 132 14.40 9.13 11.12
CA VAL A 132 13.82 10.27 10.42
C VAL A 132 14.56 11.57 10.76
N GLN A 133 15.11 11.66 11.98
CA GLN A 133 15.92 12.77 12.46
C GLN A 133 17.17 13.02 11.60
N ASP A 134 17.70 12.00 10.91
CA ASP A 134 18.85 12.14 10.01
C ASP A 134 18.49 12.94 8.75
N TYR A 135 17.23 12.85 8.30
CA TYR A 135 16.73 13.54 7.11
C TYR A 135 16.07 14.87 7.43
N LEU A 136 15.45 14.97 8.61
CA LEU A 136 14.67 16.13 9.06
C LEU A 136 15.15 16.57 10.45
N PRO A 137 16.38 17.11 10.55
CA PRO A 137 16.95 17.53 11.82
C PRO A 137 16.11 18.64 12.45
N GLY A 138 15.83 18.52 13.75
CA GLY A 138 15.02 19.48 14.52
C GLY A 138 13.51 19.36 14.34
N LEU A 139 13.01 18.40 13.53
CA LEU A 139 11.57 18.19 13.35
C LEU A 139 10.88 17.61 14.58
N LEU A 140 11.57 16.72 15.30
CA LEU A 140 11.06 16.10 16.52
C LEU A 140 11.65 16.79 17.75
N PRO A 141 10.88 16.95 18.85
CA PRO A 141 11.40 17.52 20.08
C PRO A 141 12.64 16.78 20.60
N GLU A 142 13.53 17.52 21.25
CA GLU A 142 14.71 16.94 21.89
C GLU A 142 14.28 15.86 22.92
N GLY A 143 14.99 14.73 22.92
CA GLY A 143 14.70 13.58 23.81
C GLY A 143 13.80 12.50 23.20
N TYR A 144 13.21 12.70 22.03
CA TYR A 144 12.52 11.61 21.32
C TYR A 144 13.52 10.53 20.89
N ALA A 145 13.17 9.26 21.14
CA ALA A 145 13.96 8.13 20.66
C ALA A 145 14.09 8.17 19.12
N PRO A 146 15.19 7.63 18.55
CA PRO A 146 15.32 7.51 17.10
C PRO A 146 14.15 6.74 16.50
N ILE A 147 13.43 7.36 15.56
CA ILE A 147 12.28 6.76 14.87
C ILE A 147 12.73 6.43 13.45
N LYS A 148 12.74 5.14 13.09
CA LYS A 148 13.02 4.70 11.73
C LYS A 148 11.96 5.24 10.76
N VAL A 149 12.34 5.51 9.52
CA VAL A 149 11.36 5.90 8.49
C VAL A 149 10.30 4.80 8.29
N SER A 150 10.68 3.52 8.36
CA SER A 150 9.74 2.39 8.27
C SER A 150 8.63 2.43 9.33
N GLN A 151 8.96 2.86 10.56
CA GLN A 151 8.01 2.96 11.66
C GLN A 151 6.93 4.04 11.45
N LEU A 152 7.20 5.02 10.57
CA LEU A 152 6.19 6.00 10.16
C LEU A 152 5.22 5.41 9.12
N LEU A 153 5.69 4.50 8.27
CA LEU A 153 4.88 3.88 7.22
C LEU A 153 3.97 2.77 7.76
N ASP A 154 4.38 2.08 8.82
CA ASP A 154 3.64 0.96 9.43
C ASP A 154 2.88 1.34 10.71
N HIS A 155 2.86 2.62 11.06
CA HIS A 155 2.20 3.17 12.26
C HIS A 155 2.75 2.61 13.59
N THR A 156 4.04 2.31 13.68
CA THR A 156 4.70 1.82 14.90
C THR A 156 5.71 2.79 15.53
N SER A 157 5.75 4.04 15.07
CA SER A 157 6.67 5.09 15.56
C SER A 157 6.42 5.51 17.01
N GLY A 158 5.20 5.34 17.52
CA GLY A 158 4.83 5.78 18.87
C GLY A 158 4.53 7.28 18.99
N LEU A 159 4.62 8.04 17.89
CA LEU A 159 4.20 9.44 17.85
C LEU A 159 2.73 9.58 18.26
N PRO A 160 2.37 10.62 19.02
CA PRO A 160 0.97 10.90 19.32
C PRO A 160 0.19 11.15 18.04
N ASP A 161 -1.06 10.70 18.01
CA ASP A 161 -2.02 11.19 17.02
C ASP A 161 -2.30 12.68 17.26
N GLU A 162 -2.76 13.37 16.22
CA GLU A 162 -3.06 14.81 16.26
C GLU A 162 -3.97 15.14 17.45
N HIS A 163 -3.45 15.84 18.48
CA HIS A 163 -4.24 16.27 19.62
C HIS A 163 -4.82 17.67 19.37
N ILE A 164 -5.83 17.74 18.51
CA ILE A 164 -6.59 18.96 18.30
C ILE A 164 -8.03 18.69 18.76
N PRO A 165 -8.49 19.29 19.87
CA PRO A 165 -9.89 19.19 20.28
C PRO A 165 -10.79 19.62 19.12
N ASP A 166 -11.88 18.89 18.85
CA ASP A 166 -12.80 19.21 17.74
C ASP A 166 -13.31 20.66 17.79
N SER A 167 -13.41 21.25 18.99
CA SER A 167 -13.78 22.66 19.21
C SER A 167 -12.73 23.68 18.76
N GLN A 168 -11.48 23.24 18.55
CA GLN A 168 -10.35 24.06 18.12
C GLN A 168 -9.81 23.63 16.74
N ARG A 169 -10.44 22.65 16.10
CA ARG A 169 -10.10 22.23 14.74
C ARG A 169 -10.54 23.29 13.75
N THR A 170 -9.67 24.25 13.48
CA THR A 170 -9.89 25.32 12.50
C THR A 170 -9.35 25.00 11.10
N ASP A 171 -9.10 23.70 10.83
CA ASP A 171 -8.76 23.13 9.51
C ASP A 171 -7.54 23.74 8.79
N THR A 172 -6.69 24.51 9.47
CA THR A 172 -5.45 25.02 8.85
C THR A 172 -4.30 24.01 9.01
N PRO A 173 -3.57 23.68 7.94
CA PRO A 173 -2.36 22.85 8.02
C PRO A 173 -1.35 23.36 9.04
N GLU A 174 -1.25 24.67 9.21
CA GLU A 174 -0.29 25.33 10.10
C GLU A 174 -0.56 25.04 11.57
N GLN A 175 -1.82 25.06 12.01
CA GLN A 175 -2.19 24.72 13.39
C GLN A 175 -2.03 23.23 13.69
N ILE A 176 -2.25 22.37 12.70
CA ILE A 176 -1.95 20.94 12.84
C ILE A 176 -0.47 20.74 13.09
N LEU A 177 0.39 21.46 12.37
CA LEU A 177 1.84 21.39 12.54
C LEU A 177 2.29 21.94 13.90
N GLU A 178 1.67 23.02 14.38
CA GLU A 178 2.00 23.67 15.65
C GLU A 178 1.72 22.79 16.87
N HIS A 179 0.57 22.09 16.90
CA HIS A 179 0.13 21.29 18.05
C HIS A 179 0.40 19.78 17.93
N ARG A 180 1.10 19.34 16.88
CA ARG A 180 1.24 17.90 16.56
C ARG A 180 1.94 17.05 17.62
N TYR A 181 2.64 17.66 18.58
CA TYR A 181 3.38 16.96 19.63
C TYR A 181 2.87 17.27 21.04
N ASP A 182 1.76 17.99 21.16
CA ASP A 182 1.23 18.43 22.46
C ASP A 182 0.53 17.29 23.23
N GLY A 183 0.24 16.19 22.55
CA GLY A 183 -0.29 14.97 23.16
C GLY A 183 0.81 14.11 23.81
N PRO A 184 0.49 13.36 24.88
CA PRO A 184 1.44 12.41 25.45
C PRO A 184 1.81 11.34 24.41
N LEU A 185 3.09 10.92 24.39
CA LEU A 185 3.53 9.76 23.61
C LEU A 185 2.57 8.60 23.87
N GLN A 186 1.90 8.12 22.84
CA GLN A 186 0.91 7.06 23.05
C GLN A 186 1.61 5.77 23.48
N ARG A 187 2.80 5.47 22.90
CA ARG A 187 3.68 4.32 23.21
C ARG A 187 5.12 4.56 22.73
N GLY A 188 6.12 3.82 23.21
CA GLY A 188 7.47 3.81 22.64
C GLY A 188 7.55 3.11 21.27
N PRO A 189 8.55 3.42 20.41
CA PRO A 189 8.68 2.79 19.09
C PRO A 189 8.80 1.26 19.18
N SER A 190 8.11 0.53 18.30
CA SER A 190 8.22 -0.94 18.27
C SER A 190 9.53 -1.39 17.64
N ASP A 191 10.12 -2.49 18.11
CA ASP A 191 11.37 -3.02 17.54
C ASP A 191 11.19 -3.81 16.23
N GLY A 192 10.00 -3.75 15.62
CA GLY A 192 9.67 -4.50 14.40
C GLY A 192 9.34 -5.98 14.63
N ASN A 193 9.53 -6.52 15.85
CA ASN A 193 9.20 -7.90 16.21
C ASN A 193 7.94 -8.01 17.09
N GLY A 194 7.12 -6.96 17.12
CA GLY A 194 5.96 -6.84 18.00
C GLY A 194 6.29 -6.67 19.48
N GLN A 195 7.58 -6.63 19.85
CA GLN A 195 8.03 -6.40 21.21
C GLN A 195 8.19 -4.91 21.47
N ARG A 196 7.71 -4.47 22.62
CA ARG A 196 7.60 -3.06 22.99
C ARG A 196 8.81 -2.66 23.81
N ARG A 197 9.48 -1.58 23.43
CA ARG A 197 10.49 -0.97 24.31
C ARG A 197 9.79 -0.22 25.44
N ALA A 198 10.22 -0.45 26.67
CA ALA A 198 9.73 0.27 27.84
C ALA A 198 9.99 1.79 27.68
N PRO A 199 9.11 2.66 28.19
CA PRO A 199 9.36 4.09 28.20
C PRO A 199 10.67 4.36 28.96
N VAL A 200 11.54 5.16 28.36
CA VAL A 200 12.68 5.75 29.07
C VAL A 200 12.11 6.92 29.87
N GLY A 201 12.29 6.87 31.19
CA GLY A 201 11.75 7.86 32.13
C GLY A 201 12.48 9.19 32.12
#